data_AF-A0A1Y1WYJ3-F1
#
_entry.id   AF-A0A1Y1WYJ3-F1
#
_cell.length_a   1.000
_cell.length_b   1.000
_cell.length_c   1.000
_cell.angle_alpha   90.00
_cell.angle_beta   90.00
_cell.angle_gamma   90.00
#
_symmetry.space_group_name_H-M   'P 1'
#
loop_
_entity.id
_entity.type
_entity.pdbx_description
1 polymer ?
#
loop_
_entity_poly.entity_id
_entity_poly.type
_entity_poly.pdbx_seq_one_letter_code
_entity_poly.pdbx_strand_id
1 'polypeptide(L)'
;MKLYLLIFLSITLINNVLATDWYQQIDTHRKDFITITASKDCKNIYICTSATDNIYDDDKDTLDNCVDVYDNKVGSRSRKDHFNPFWFCQDRLNIIPSLKLLDCKTSKNGIETVKINEKYNDVIYTTEKNIHDRILTIYGWCKYTNGTGKCGKINGLNCRSGYCCSKHGYCGQGSDYCGKNCDSYYGTCKS
;
A
#
# COMPACT_ATOMS: atom_id res chain seq x y z
N MET A 1 25.26 -14.65 33.77
CA MET A 1 24.42 -13.43 33.84
C MET A 1 24.88 -12.30 32.92
N LYS A 2 26.17 -11.91 32.88
CA LYS A 2 26.66 -10.80 32.04
C LYS A 2 26.46 -10.98 30.52
N LEU A 3 26.54 -12.22 30.01
CA LEU A 3 26.35 -12.51 28.58
C LEU A 3 24.89 -12.31 28.12
N TYR A 4 23.92 -12.71 28.93
CA TYR A 4 22.49 -12.48 28.64
C TYR A 4 22.11 -11.00 28.66
N LEU A 5 22.71 -10.21 29.56
CA LEU A 5 22.47 -8.77 29.64
C LEU A 5 23.01 -8.03 28.40
N LEU A 6 24.19 -8.44 27.89
CA LEU A 6 24.77 -7.91 26.65
C LEU A 6 23.95 -8.32 25.43
N ILE A 7 23.41 -9.54 25.38
CA ILE A 7 22.52 -9.99 24.31
C ILE A 7 21.19 -9.21 24.36
N PHE A 8 20.57 -9.03 25.53
CA PHE A 8 19.35 -8.21 25.67
C PHE A 8 19.57 -6.73 25.30
N LEU A 9 20.70 -6.15 25.71
CA LEU A 9 21.10 -4.79 25.31
C LEU A 9 21.31 -4.71 23.79
N SER A 10 21.94 -5.71 23.18
CA SER A 10 22.11 -5.73 21.72
C SER A 10 20.79 -5.91 20.97
N ILE A 11 19.84 -6.72 21.45
CA ILE A 11 18.51 -6.88 20.85
C ILE A 11 17.70 -5.59 20.99
N THR A 12 17.73 -4.94 22.16
CA THR A 12 17.08 -3.64 22.37
C THR A 12 17.73 -2.53 21.56
N LEU A 13 19.06 -2.54 21.38
CA LEU A 13 19.78 -1.61 20.49
C LEU A 13 19.46 -1.86 19.01
N ILE A 14 19.36 -3.12 18.56
CA ILE A 14 18.96 -3.46 17.18
C ILE A 14 17.51 -3.03 16.92
N ASN A 15 16.60 -3.24 17.88
CA ASN A 15 15.22 -2.78 17.79
C ASN A 15 15.07 -1.24 17.88
N ASN A 16 16.07 -0.53 18.42
CA ASN A 16 16.11 0.94 18.45
C ASN A 16 16.79 1.54 17.21
N VAL A 17 17.78 0.85 16.62
CA VAL A 17 18.47 1.26 15.37
C VAL A 17 17.57 1.04 14.16
N LEU A 18 16.69 0.05 14.21
CA LEU A 18 15.48 0.01 13.39
C LEU A 18 14.45 0.97 14.00
N ALA A 19 14.75 2.27 13.99
CA ALA A 19 13.71 3.27 14.15
C ALA A 19 12.62 2.90 13.14
N THR A 20 11.50 2.37 13.64
CA THR A 20 10.36 2.07 12.80
C THR A 20 9.82 3.42 12.40
N ASP A 21 10.26 3.90 11.25
CA ASP A 21 9.78 5.15 10.69
C ASP A 21 8.26 5.16 10.81
N TRP A 22 7.69 6.27 11.24
CA TRP A 22 6.23 6.42 11.37
C TRP A 22 5.55 6.61 10.00
N TYR A 23 6.32 6.49 8.92
CA TYR A 23 5.89 6.42 7.54
C TYR A 23 6.79 5.45 6.77
N GLN A 24 6.36 5.03 5.58
CA GLN A 24 7.18 4.34 4.59
C GLN A 24 7.66 5.34 3.54
N GLN A 25 8.96 5.47 3.31
CA GLN A 25 9.49 6.33 2.25
C GLN A 25 9.64 5.57 0.94
N ILE A 26 9.32 6.22 -0.18
CA ILE A 26 9.57 5.74 -1.54
C ILE A 26 10.68 6.60 -2.12
N ASP A 27 11.77 5.96 -2.52
CA ASP A 27 12.80 6.60 -3.35
C ASP A 27 12.28 6.69 -4.80
N THR A 28 12.08 7.91 -5.28
CA THR A 28 11.54 8.20 -6.61
C THR A 28 12.66 8.50 -7.63
N HIS A 29 13.94 8.42 -7.22
CA HIS A 29 15.11 8.89 -7.97
C HIS A 29 15.08 10.38 -8.34
N ARG A 30 14.14 11.17 -7.80
CA ARG A 30 14.11 12.64 -7.87
C ARG A 30 14.23 13.20 -6.45
N LYS A 31 14.58 14.48 -6.36
CA LYS A 31 14.72 15.24 -5.11
C LYS A 31 13.47 15.28 -4.23
N ASP A 32 12.32 14.88 -4.78
CA ASP A 32 11.05 14.81 -4.06
C ASP A 32 10.88 13.42 -3.45
N PHE A 33 10.81 13.39 -2.12
CA PHE A 33 10.52 12.16 -1.40
C PHE A 33 9.02 11.99 -1.18
N ILE A 34 8.58 10.74 -1.31
CA ILE A 34 7.18 10.37 -1.15
C ILE A 34 7.06 9.45 0.02
N THR A 35 6.08 9.71 0.87
CA THR A 35 5.87 8.93 2.09
C THR A 35 4.45 8.37 2.14
N ILE A 36 4.32 7.16 2.65
CA ILE A 36 3.04 6.51 2.93
C ILE A 36 2.89 6.42 4.45
N THR A 37 1.79 6.94 4.99
CA THR A 37 1.46 6.84 6.41
C THR A 37 0.01 6.45 6.59
N ALA A 38 -0.39 5.99 7.77
CA ALA A 38 -1.77 5.63 8.09
C ALA A 38 -2.23 6.26 9.39
N SER A 39 -3.54 6.48 9.53
CA SER A 39 -4.13 6.90 10.80
C SER A 39 -3.90 5.84 11.88
N LYS A 40 -3.87 6.25 13.15
CA LYS A 40 -3.72 5.35 14.31
C LYS A 40 -4.69 4.17 14.36
N ASP A 41 -5.92 4.37 13.90
CA ASP A 41 -6.94 3.30 13.83
C ASP A 41 -6.77 2.42 12.59
N CYS A 42 -5.70 2.65 11.83
CA CYS A 42 -5.39 2.03 10.56
C CYS A 42 -6.51 2.13 9.54
N LYS A 43 -7.49 3.05 9.67
CA LYS A 43 -8.62 3.12 8.73
C LYS A 43 -8.31 3.87 7.45
N ASN A 44 -7.39 4.83 7.53
CA ASN A 44 -7.04 5.70 6.42
C ASN A 44 -5.56 5.56 6.12
N ILE A 45 -5.23 5.45 4.85
CA ILE A 45 -3.85 5.52 4.35
C ILE A 45 -3.71 6.82 3.58
N TYR A 46 -2.59 7.47 3.77
CA TYR A 46 -2.25 8.75 3.18
C TYR A 46 -0.93 8.63 2.45
N ILE A 47 -0.83 9.34 1.34
CA ILE A 47 0.39 9.48 0.56
C ILE A 47 0.75 10.96 0.54
N CYS A 48 1.96 11.29 0.97
CA CYS A 48 2.42 12.66 1.16
C CYS A 48 3.67 12.93 0.33
N THR A 49 3.85 14.18 -0.07
CA THR A 49 5.01 14.66 -0.83
C THR A 49 5.67 15.80 -0.06
N SER A 50 6.97 15.67 0.23
CA SER A 50 7.75 16.78 0.80
C SER A 50 8.60 17.43 -0.28
N ALA A 51 8.49 18.75 -0.44
CA ALA A 51 9.23 19.54 -1.45
C ALA A 51 10.64 19.96 -0.99
N THR A 52 11.10 19.50 0.18
CA THR A 52 12.38 19.93 0.76
C THR A 52 13.29 18.74 0.98
N ASP A 53 14.49 18.82 0.37
CA ASP A 53 15.63 17.87 0.34
C ASP A 53 16.10 17.31 1.72
N ASN A 54 15.44 17.65 2.84
CA ASN A 54 15.79 17.19 4.18
C ASN A 54 14.62 16.40 4.81
N ILE A 55 14.45 15.14 4.42
CA ILE A 55 13.67 14.16 5.20
C ILE A 55 14.52 13.52 6.31
N TYR A 56 15.83 13.80 6.35
CA TYR A 56 16.69 13.44 7.48
C TYR A 56 16.49 14.33 8.72
N ASP A 57 15.47 15.19 8.72
CA ASP A 57 15.09 15.95 9.91
C ASP A 57 14.12 15.10 10.73
N ASP A 58 14.68 14.21 11.55
CA ASP A 58 13.95 13.40 12.55
C ASP A 58 13.09 14.27 13.49
N ASP A 59 13.26 15.60 13.48
CA ASP A 59 12.50 16.57 14.25
C ASP A 59 11.25 17.11 13.52
N LYS A 60 11.05 16.80 12.22
CA LYS A 60 9.84 17.26 11.51
C LYS A 60 8.63 16.44 11.96
N ASP A 61 7.82 17.07 12.81
CA ASP A 61 6.60 16.50 13.38
C ASP A 61 5.43 16.38 12.38
N THR A 62 5.59 16.81 11.11
CA THR A 62 4.53 16.79 10.11
C THR A 62 4.98 16.37 8.70
N LEU A 63 4.13 15.60 8.03
CA LEU A 63 4.15 15.36 6.58
C LEU A 63 3.18 16.34 5.90
N ASP A 64 3.60 16.94 4.80
CA ASP A 64 2.80 17.95 4.09
C ASP A 64 2.24 17.40 2.77
N ASN A 65 1.29 18.14 2.20
CA ASN A 65 0.69 17.86 0.88
C ASN A 65 0.13 16.43 0.76
N CYS A 66 -0.49 15.91 1.82
CA CYS A 66 -1.00 14.56 1.79
C CYS A 66 -2.30 14.45 1.00
N VAL A 67 -2.45 13.32 0.33
CA VAL A 67 -3.68 12.85 -0.28
C VAL A 67 -4.12 11.53 0.37
N ASP A 68 -5.42 11.23 0.31
CA ASP A 68 -5.91 9.89 0.63
C ASP A 68 -5.66 8.91 -0.52
N VAL A 69 -6.04 7.65 -0.31
CA VAL A 69 -5.93 6.57 -1.32
C VAL A 69 -6.72 6.82 -2.62
N TYR A 70 -7.60 7.82 -2.64
CA TYR A 70 -8.41 8.23 -3.78
C TYR A 70 -7.89 9.51 -4.46
N ASP A 71 -6.69 9.98 -4.09
CA ASP A 71 -6.07 11.23 -4.51
C ASP A 71 -6.81 12.51 -4.05
N ASN A 72 -7.70 12.43 -3.04
CA ASN A 72 -8.30 13.63 -2.47
C ASN A 72 -7.28 14.35 -1.58
N LYS A 73 -7.19 15.68 -1.69
CA LYS A 73 -6.32 16.49 -0.81
C LYS A 73 -6.84 16.46 0.62
N VAL A 74 -5.97 16.13 1.57
CA VAL A 74 -6.36 16.01 2.99
C VAL A 74 -5.48 16.80 3.97
N GLY A 75 -4.56 17.63 3.45
CA GLY A 75 -3.70 18.52 4.23
C GLY A 75 -2.47 17.84 4.81
N SER A 76 -1.91 18.40 5.89
CA SER A 76 -0.72 17.84 6.55
C SER A 76 -1.09 16.75 7.58
N ARG A 77 -0.13 15.88 7.92
CA ARG A 77 -0.28 14.74 8.83
C ARG A 77 0.78 14.80 9.93
N SER A 78 0.36 14.74 11.17
CA SER A 78 1.25 14.80 12.34
C SER A 78 1.79 13.42 12.73
N ARG A 79 3.06 13.36 13.13
CA ARG A 79 3.76 12.17 13.66
C ARG A 79 3.05 11.52 14.85
N LYS A 80 2.33 12.31 15.65
CA LYS A 80 1.66 11.83 16.88
C LYS A 80 0.46 10.93 16.61
N ASP A 81 -0.16 11.08 15.44
CA ASP A 81 -1.45 10.44 15.11
C ASP A 81 -1.35 9.44 13.95
N HIS A 82 -0.16 9.27 13.38
CA HIS A 82 0.06 8.50 12.16
C HIS A 82 1.28 7.58 12.23
N PHE A 83 1.21 6.46 11.51
CA PHE A 83 2.13 5.34 11.62
C PHE A 83 2.43 4.71 10.27
N ASN A 84 3.56 4.00 10.17
CA ASN A 84 3.91 3.28 8.96
C ASN A 84 2.93 2.12 8.76
N PRO A 85 2.15 2.11 7.66
CA PRO A 85 1.10 1.12 7.48
C PRO A 85 1.65 -0.31 7.33
N PHE A 86 2.86 -0.48 6.82
CA PHE A 86 3.43 -1.79 6.52
C PHE A 86 3.96 -2.52 7.75
N TRP A 87 4.22 -1.80 8.84
CA TRP A 87 4.59 -2.39 10.13
C TRP A 87 3.49 -2.29 11.19
N PHE A 88 2.77 -1.17 11.23
CA PHE A 88 1.78 -0.91 12.29
C PHE A 88 0.39 -1.46 11.94
N CYS A 89 0.00 -1.46 10.66
CA CYS A 89 -1.34 -1.82 10.21
C CYS A 89 -1.42 -3.20 9.55
N GLN A 90 -0.71 -4.20 10.09
CA GLN A 90 -0.56 -5.51 9.46
C GLN A 90 -1.90 -6.21 9.16
N ASP A 91 -2.91 -6.05 10.03
CA ASP A 91 -4.24 -6.66 9.85
C ASP A 91 -5.02 -6.11 8.64
N ARG A 92 -4.57 -4.99 8.06
CA ARG A 92 -5.13 -4.38 6.84
C ARG A 92 -4.43 -4.83 5.56
N LEU A 93 -3.32 -5.54 5.69
CA LEU A 93 -2.45 -5.90 4.58
C LEU A 93 -2.76 -7.33 4.15
N ASN A 94 -2.65 -7.55 2.85
CA ASN A 94 -2.68 -8.86 2.22
C ASN A 94 -1.26 -9.24 1.83
N ILE A 95 -1.00 -10.55 1.85
CA ILE A 95 0.25 -11.13 1.38
C ILE A 95 -0.10 -12.15 0.31
N ILE A 96 0.42 -11.94 -0.91
CA ILE A 96 0.29 -12.91 -2.00
C ILE A 96 1.66 -13.50 -2.34
N PRO A 97 1.76 -14.83 -2.54
CA PRO A 97 3.04 -15.51 -2.71
C PRO A 97 3.86 -15.00 -3.89
N SER A 98 3.23 -14.55 -4.98
CA SER A 98 3.98 -14.04 -6.13
C SER A 98 3.17 -13.15 -7.06
N LEU A 99 3.66 -11.92 -7.27
CA LEU A 99 3.09 -10.95 -8.21
C LEU A 99 4.20 -10.28 -9.00
N LYS A 100 3.97 -10.09 -10.31
CA LYS A 100 4.79 -9.19 -11.11
C LYS A 100 4.26 -7.77 -10.97
N LEU A 101 5.04 -6.89 -10.37
CA LEU A 101 4.70 -5.48 -10.20
C LEU A 101 5.16 -4.67 -11.40
N LEU A 102 4.33 -3.72 -11.80
CA LEU A 102 4.46 -2.95 -13.02
C LEU A 102 4.00 -1.51 -12.76
N ASP A 103 4.63 -0.53 -13.41
CA ASP A 103 4.10 0.84 -13.52
C ASP A 103 3.62 1.39 -12.16
N CYS A 104 4.48 1.33 -11.14
CA CYS A 104 4.13 1.77 -9.79
C CYS A 104 4.05 3.30 -9.78
N LYS A 105 2.95 3.81 -9.24
CA LYS A 105 2.68 5.25 -9.23
C LYS A 105 2.54 5.75 -7.81
N THR A 106 2.92 6.99 -7.62
CA THR A 106 2.91 7.62 -6.31
C THR A 106 1.53 8.16 -5.94
N SER A 107 0.67 8.32 -6.94
CA SER A 107 -0.77 8.62 -6.83
C SER A 107 -1.51 7.85 -7.93
N LYS A 108 -2.84 7.72 -7.83
CA LYS A 108 -3.64 7.09 -8.88
C LYS A 108 -3.56 7.90 -10.20
N ASN A 109 -3.50 9.23 -10.08
CA ASN A 109 -3.40 10.18 -11.20
C ASN A 109 -1.98 10.31 -11.78
N GLY A 110 -0.96 9.75 -11.12
CA GLY A 110 0.37 9.55 -11.71
C GLY A 110 1.26 10.79 -11.76
N ILE A 111 1.34 11.53 -10.65
CA ILE A 111 2.31 12.63 -10.50
C ILE A 111 3.74 12.14 -10.80
N GLU A 112 4.10 10.94 -10.32
CA GLU A 112 5.36 10.27 -10.65
C GLU A 112 5.18 8.76 -10.82
N THR A 113 6.03 8.16 -11.65
CA THR A 113 6.01 6.73 -11.96
C THR A 113 7.37 6.11 -11.63
N VAL A 114 7.38 5.15 -10.71
CA VAL A 114 8.50 4.25 -10.46
C VAL A 114 8.40 3.10 -11.46
N LYS A 115 9.32 3.06 -12.42
CA LYS A 115 9.35 2.01 -13.45
C LYS A 115 9.87 0.70 -12.87
N ILE A 116 8.94 -0.11 -12.37
CA ILE A 116 9.20 -1.49 -11.92
C ILE A 116 8.68 -2.46 -12.98
N ASN A 117 9.43 -3.54 -13.23
CA ASN A 117 9.02 -4.64 -14.13
C ASN A 117 9.57 -5.99 -13.64
N GLU A 118 9.33 -6.27 -12.36
CA GLU A 118 9.96 -7.40 -11.67
C GLU A 118 8.93 -8.27 -10.94
N LYS A 119 9.29 -9.53 -10.73
CA LYS A 119 8.48 -10.49 -9.98
C LYS A 119 8.95 -10.47 -8.54
N TYR A 120 8.02 -10.15 -7.64
CA TYR A 120 8.25 -10.16 -6.21
C TYR A 120 7.51 -11.34 -5.59
N ASN A 121 8.15 -11.96 -4.61
CA ASN A 121 7.50 -12.96 -3.76
C ASN A 121 6.99 -12.29 -2.49
N ASP A 122 5.91 -12.82 -1.93
CA ASP A 122 5.32 -12.36 -0.66
C ASP A 122 5.08 -10.85 -0.60
N VAL A 123 4.50 -10.30 -1.68
CA VAL A 123 4.22 -8.87 -1.76
C VAL A 123 3.22 -8.50 -0.68
N ILE A 124 3.61 -7.57 0.19
CA ILE A 124 2.73 -6.93 1.17
C ILE A 124 2.02 -5.75 0.48
N TYR A 125 0.69 -5.78 0.49
CA TYR A 125 -0.09 -4.74 -0.15
C TYR A 125 -1.48 -4.57 0.48
N THR A 126 -2.18 -3.52 0.09
CA THR A 126 -3.61 -3.39 0.37
C THR A 126 -4.40 -2.97 -0.87
N THR A 127 -5.69 -3.28 -0.86
CA THR A 127 -6.65 -2.89 -1.90
C THR A 127 -7.73 -2.01 -1.32
N GLU A 128 -8.20 -1.09 -2.15
CA GLU A 128 -9.26 -0.15 -1.78
C GLU A 128 -10.44 -0.28 -2.73
N LYS A 129 -11.61 0.03 -2.22
CA LYS A 129 -12.86 -0.03 -2.99
C LYS A 129 -12.74 0.84 -4.23
N ASN A 130 -13.25 0.39 -5.38
CA ASN A 130 -13.23 1.15 -6.64
C ASN A 130 -11.82 1.47 -7.18
N ILE A 131 -10.75 0.90 -6.62
CA ILE A 131 -9.41 0.97 -7.19
C ILE A 131 -9.14 -0.34 -7.93
N HIS A 132 -9.42 -0.31 -9.22
CA HIS A 132 -9.21 -1.45 -10.11
C HIS A 132 -7.76 -1.48 -10.62
N ASP A 133 -7.28 -2.68 -10.97
CA ASP A 133 -5.97 -2.92 -11.61
C ASP A 133 -4.71 -2.54 -10.83
N ARG A 134 -4.87 -2.01 -9.61
CA ARG A 134 -3.74 -1.56 -8.78
C ARG A 134 -3.88 -1.98 -7.33
N ILE A 135 -2.73 -2.21 -6.72
CA ILE A 135 -2.56 -2.46 -5.29
C ILE A 135 -1.62 -1.40 -4.72
N LEU A 136 -1.83 -0.98 -3.48
CA LEU A 136 -0.88 -0.13 -2.78
C LEU A 136 0.17 -1.00 -2.10
N THR A 137 1.43 -0.80 -2.48
CA THR A 137 2.61 -1.51 -1.96
C THR A 137 3.59 -0.53 -1.32
N ILE A 138 4.70 -1.03 -0.77
CA ILE A 138 5.82 -0.19 -0.30
C ILE A 138 6.44 0.68 -1.42
N TYR A 139 6.19 0.35 -2.69
CA TYR A 139 6.66 1.10 -3.86
C TYR A 139 5.59 2.05 -4.44
N GLY A 140 4.45 2.19 -3.77
CA GLY A 140 3.28 2.94 -4.23
C GLY A 140 2.22 2.08 -4.92
N TRP A 141 1.35 2.72 -5.71
CA TRP A 141 0.26 2.11 -6.46
C TRP A 141 0.76 1.34 -7.67
N CYS A 142 0.97 0.04 -7.53
CA CYS A 142 1.49 -0.81 -8.59
C CYS A 142 0.37 -1.47 -9.39
N LYS A 143 0.51 -1.49 -10.71
CA LYS A 143 -0.16 -2.51 -11.51
C LYS A 143 0.47 -3.87 -11.18
N TYR A 144 -0.33 -4.92 -11.32
CA TYR A 144 0.14 -6.27 -11.07
C TYR A 144 -0.40 -7.22 -12.13
N THR A 145 0.35 -8.28 -12.40
CA THR A 145 -0.18 -9.41 -13.15
C THR A 145 -1.11 -10.20 -12.22
N ASN A 146 -2.42 -10.17 -12.46
CA ASN A 146 -3.33 -11.08 -11.80
C ASN A 146 -3.16 -12.50 -12.38
N GLY A 147 -2.03 -13.14 -12.08
CA GLY A 147 -1.60 -14.40 -12.68
C GLY A 147 -2.53 -15.59 -12.44
N THR A 148 -3.55 -15.42 -11.60
CA THR A 148 -4.57 -16.44 -11.29
C THR A 148 -5.99 -16.01 -11.65
N GLY A 149 -6.18 -14.77 -12.11
CA GLY A 149 -7.52 -14.19 -12.35
C GLY A 149 -8.38 -14.12 -11.09
N LYS A 150 -7.78 -14.21 -9.89
CA LYS A 150 -8.52 -14.27 -8.62
C LYS A 150 -8.92 -12.87 -8.15
N CYS A 151 -10.02 -12.82 -7.40
CA CYS A 151 -10.53 -11.61 -6.79
C CYS A 151 -11.30 -11.91 -5.50
N GLY A 152 -11.87 -10.88 -4.89
CA GLY A 152 -12.75 -11.02 -3.75
C GLY A 152 -11.98 -11.02 -2.43
N LYS A 153 -12.73 -10.94 -1.33
CA LYS A 153 -12.19 -10.82 0.03
C LYS A 153 -11.10 -11.84 0.38
N ILE A 154 -11.26 -13.08 -0.07
CA ILE A 154 -10.32 -14.18 0.21
C ILE A 154 -8.94 -13.91 -0.39
N ASN A 155 -8.89 -13.30 -1.58
CA ASN A 155 -7.66 -13.03 -2.29
C ASN A 155 -7.17 -11.60 -2.09
N GLY A 156 -8.02 -10.70 -1.57
CA GLY A 156 -7.70 -9.29 -1.42
C GLY A 156 -7.40 -8.57 -2.74
N LEU A 157 -7.83 -9.13 -3.88
CA LEU A 157 -7.52 -8.62 -5.22
C LEU A 157 -8.78 -8.10 -5.91
N ASN A 158 -8.62 -6.99 -6.63
CA ASN A 158 -9.66 -6.45 -7.49
C ASN A 158 -9.51 -7.00 -8.92
N CYS A 159 -10.62 -7.09 -9.62
CA CYS A 159 -10.64 -7.31 -11.05
C CYS A 159 -10.25 -6.06 -11.80
N ARG A 160 -9.79 -6.29 -13.03
CA ARG A 160 -9.55 -5.23 -14.00
C ARG A 160 -10.80 -4.41 -14.24
N SER A 161 -10.64 -3.11 -14.51
CA SER A 161 -11.76 -2.26 -14.89
C SER A 161 -12.57 -2.90 -16.02
N GLY A 162 -13.90 -3.00 -15.84
CA GLY A 162 -14.81 -3.63 -16.79
C GLY A 162 -14.93 -5.16 -16.66
N TYR A 163 -14.25 -5.78 -15.69
CA TYR A 163 -14.41 -7.18 -15.30
C TYR A 163 -15.13 -7.30 -13.96
N CYS A 164 -15.93 -8.35 -13.84
CA CYS A 164 -16.72 -8.67 -12.65
C CYS A 164 -15.96 -9.65 -11.77
N CYS A 165 -16.10 -9.51 -10.46
CA CYS A 165 -15.65 -10.53 -9.53
C CYS A 165 -16.81 -11.48 -9.24
N SER A 166 -16.72 -12.72 -9.70
CA SER A 166 -17.76 -13.71 -9.48
C SER A 166 -17.89 -14.06 -8.00
N LYS A 167 -19.04 -14.63 -7.61
CA LYS A 167 -19.26 -15.19 -6.26
C LYS A 167 -18.23 -16.26 -5.87
N HIS A 168 -17.51 -16.81 -6.85
CA HIS A 168 -16.48 -17.82 -6.66
C HIS A 168 -15.07 -17.23 -6.54
N GLY A 169 -14.92 -15.90 -6.55
CA GLY A 169 -13.63 -15.22 -6.39
C GLY A 169 -12.77 -15.22 -7.65
N TYR A 170 -13.40 -15.19 -8.83
CA TYR A 170 -12.72 -15.13 -10.12
C TYR A 170 -13.17 -13.95 -10.97
N CYS A 171 -12.23 -13.31 -11.64
CA CYS A 171 -12.47 -12.24 -12.59
C CYS A 171 -12.93 -12.80 -13.94
N GLY A 172 -13.96 -12.19 -14.51
CA GLY A 172 -14.43 -12.50 -15.85
C GLY A 172 -15.51 -11.56 -16.33
N GLN A 173 -16.06 -11.87 -17.50
CA GLN A 173 -17.16 -11.14 -18.14
C GLN A 173 -18.30 -12.11 -18.44
N GLY A 174 -19.50 -11.57 -18.69
CA GLY A 174 -20.69 -12.38 -18.93
C GLY A 174 -21.42 -12.77 -17.65
N SER A 175 -22.58 -13.42 -17.79
CA SER A 175 -23.52 -13.71 -16.70
C SER A 175 -22.91 -14.54 -15.58
N ASP A 176 -21.98 -15.44 -15.89
CA ASP A 176 -21.39 -16.35 -14.89
C ASP A 176 -20.49 -15.61 -13.88
N TYR A 177 -20.00 -14.43 -14.28
CA TYR A 177 -19.14 -13.58 -13.46
C TYR A 177 -19.88 -12.34 -12.96
N CYS A 178 -20.67 -11.72 -13.84
CA CYS A 178 -21.36 -10.46 -13.59
C CYS A 178 -22.80 -10.63 -13.11
N GLY A 179 -23.30 -11.87 -13.02
CA GLY A 179 -24.67 -12.16 -12.62
C GLY A 179 -24.89 -12.04 -11.12
N LYS A 180 -25.90 -12.76 -10.63
CA LYS A 180 -26.32 -12.72 -9.22
C LYS A 180 -25.16 -13.08 -8.29
N ASN A 181 -24.96 -12.26 -7.26
CA ASN A 181 -23.89 -12.36 -6.25
C ASN A 181 -22.48 -12.02 -6.76
N CYS A 182 -22.36 -11.25 -7.85
CA CYS A 182 -21.11 -10.58 -8.19
C CYS A 182 -20.65 -9.68 -7.03
N ASP A 183 -19.36 -9.75 -6.67
CA ASP A 183 -18.78 -8.97 -5.58
C ASP A 183 -18.37 -7.57 -6.08
N SER A 184 -19.26 -6.61 -5.85
CA SER A 184 -19.10 -5.22 -6.32
C SER A 184 -17.98 -4.44 -5.63
N TYR A 185 -17.45 -4.94 -4.50
CA TYR A 185 -16.26 -4.32 -3.90
C TYR A 185 -15.02 -4.62 -4.76
N TYR A 186 -14.97 -5.82 -5.36
CA TYR A 186 -13.81 -6.34 -6.06
C TYR A 186 -13.95 -6.38 -7.59
N GLY A 187 -15.06 -5.91 -8.16
CA GLY A 187 -15.25 -5.86 -9.62
C GLY A 187 -16.38 -4.94 -10.08
N THR A 188 -16.49 -4.74 -11.38
CA THR A 188 -17.51 -3.89 -12.02
C THR A 188 -18.80 -4.68 -12.27
N CYS A 189 -19.54 -4.98 -11.20
CA CYS A 189 -20.82 -5.69 -11.31
C CYS A 189 -21.89 -4.79 -11.94
N LYS A 190 -22.59 -5.29 -12.97
CA LYS A 190 -23.79 -4.64 -13.50
C LYS A 190 -24.98 -5.12 -12.69
N SER A 191 -25.62 -4.21 -11.96
CA SER A 191 -26.91 -4.40 -11.30
C SER A 191 -28.03 -4.57 -12.32
#